data_AF-A0A117LMI2-F1
#
_entry.id   AF-A0A117LMI2-F1
#
_cell.length_a   1.000
_cell.length_b   1.000
_cell.length_c   1.000
_cell.angle_alpha   90.00
_cell.angle_beta   90.00
_cell.angle_gamma   90.00
#
_symmetry.space_group_name_H-M   'P 1'
#
loop_
_entity.id
_entity.type
_entity.pdbx_description
1 polymer ?
#
loop_
_entity_poly.entity_id
_entity_poly.type
_entity_poly.pdbx_seq_one_letter_code
_entity_poly.pdbx_strand_id
1 'polypeptide(L)'
;MKKIPRVSFTKFVFVALLELLFCFTVARMSLANPVMARWAKTQEFSDKYGGVLEITATYYSEEYIEALVAEEAEKNLWTKSEMDSYTYQLIKSLQLDEYIPVHFYIKNTGPSMHMAPFGDQVVLWVAGKKYSPADYDRRFNFKVDDTREGLVFFPRYDEKTGKDLLEGAKSVRLVFNGGVSSITIGKNIEWVWDVHRDNPKGLIEGSVADRLETDRLINRLQKLNAQKAELEEQMQKNADEIAKIEARLEELQGK
;
A
#
# COMPACT_ATOMS: atom_id res chain seq x y z
N MET A 1 36.98 -46.06 34.25
CA MET A 1 35.52 -45.85 34.17
C MET A 1 35.23 -44.35 34.18
N LYS A 2 34.99 -43.74 33.01
CA LYS A 2 34.65 -42.31 32.87
C LYS A 2 33.13 -42.16 32.81
N LYS A 3 32.56 -41.38 33.73
CA LYS A 3 31.13 -41.02 33.77
C LYS A 3 30.80 -40.09 32.60
N ILE A 4 29.82 -40.49 31.79
CA ILE A 4 29.23 -39.66 30.74
C ILE A 4 28.11 -38.82 31.38
N PRO A 5 28.12 -37.48 31.27
CA PRO A 5 27.03 -36.66 31.79
C PRO A 5 25.79 -36.76 30.89
N ARG A 6 24.62 -36.96 31.52
CA ARG A 6 23.30 -36.87 30.91
C ARG A 6 23.09 -35.45 30.37
N VAL A 7 23.04 -35.30 29.05
CA VAL A 7 22.61 -34.06 28.41
C VAL A 7 21.08 -34.06 28.37
N SER A 8 20.49 -32.97 28.87
CA SER A 8 19.05 -32.75 29.02
C SER A 8 18.35 -32.72 27.65
N PHE A 9 17.36 -33.60 27.49
CA PHE A 9 16.55 -33.79 26.28
C PHE A 9 15.58 -32.62 25.99
N THR A 10 15.56 -31.61 26.85
CA THR A 10 14.58 -30.52 26.86
C THR A 10 15.02 -29.25 26.12
N LYS A 11 16.22 -29.23 25.52
CA LYS A 11 16.72 -28.05 24.78
C LYS A 11 16.76 -28.20 23.26
N PHE A 12 16.41 -29.37 22.71
CA PHE A 12 16.38 -29.58 21.25
C PHE A 12 14.99 -29.41 20.62
N VAL A 13 13.92 -29.33 21.42
CA VAL A 13 12.55 -29.17 20.89
C VAL A 13 12.23 -27.70 20.54
N PHE A 14 13.02 -26.74 21.03
CA PHE A 14 12.75 -25.30 20.83
C PHE A 14 13.53 -24.65 19.67
N VAL A 15 14.38 -25.40 18.95
CA VAL A 15 15.16 -24.89 17.81
C VAL A 15 14.64 -25.41 16.46
N ALA A 16 13.74 -26.40 16.47
CA ALA A 16 13.16 -26.97 15.24
C ALA A 16 11.97 -26.16 14.66
N LEU A 17 11.54 -25.06 15.30
CA LEU A 17 10.43 -24.23 14.82
C LEU A 17 10.87 -23.00 14.01
N LEU A 18 12.19 -22.80 13.80
CA LEU A 18 12.74 -21.62 13.12
C LEU A 18 13.54 -21.95 11.84
N GLU A 19 13.58 -23.22 11.41
CA GLU A 19 14.30 -23.69 10.22
C GLU A 19 13.37 -24.37 9.18
N LEU A 20 12.14 -23.88 9.03
CA LEU A 20 11.29 -24.22 7.88
C LEU A 20 11.13 -23.02 6.93
N LEU A 21 12.21 -22.24 6.80
CA LEU A 21 12.40 -21.27 5.72
C LEU A 21 13.48 -21.87 4.81
N PHE A 22 13.19 -21.96 3.50
CA PHE A 22 13.99 -22.57 2.42
C PHE A 22 13.86 -24.08 2.23
N CYS A 23 12.90 -24.48 1.39
CA CYS A 23 13.17 -25.00 0.04
C CYS A 23 11.86 -25.59 -0.51
N PHE A 24 11.12 -24.85 -1.33
CA PHE A 24 10.31 -25.45 -2.39
C PHE A 24 10.04 -24.39 -3.47
N THR A 25 10.84 -24.43 -4.53
CA THR A 25 10.40 -23.91 -5.83
C THR A 25 9.32 -24.85 -6.34
N VAL A 26 8.07 -24.56 -5.98
CA VAL A 26 6.92 -25.21 -6.60
C VAL A 26 6.65 -24.47 -7.90
N ALA A 27 6.65 -25.19 -9.02
CA ALA A 27 6.10 -24.72 -10.27
C ALA A 27 4.68 -24.20 -10.00
N ARG A 28 4.47 -22.87 -10.14
CA ARG A 28 3.17 -22.22 -9.99
C ARG A 28 2.29 -22.61 -11.18
N MET A 29 1.68 -23.79 -11.14
CA MET A 29 0.47 -24.09 -11.88
C MET A 29 -0.69 -23.69 -10.96
N SER A 30 -0.99 -22.39 -10.90
CA SER A 30 -1.97 -21.87 -9.95
C SER A 30 -3.39 -22.26 -10.41
N LEU A 31 -4.10 -23.00 -9.56
CA LEU A 31 -5.57 -22.87 -9.42
C LEU A 31 -5.83 -21.45 -8.91
N ALA A 32 -5.63 -20.44 -9.75
CA ALA A 32 -5.69 -19.05 -9.32
C ALA A 32 -7.13 -18.73 -8.93
N ASN A 33 -7.34 -18.27 -7.68
CA ASN A 33 -8.63 -17.73 -7.28
C ASN A 33 -9.00 -16.61 -8.26
N PRO A 34 -10.14 -16.71 -8.98
CA PRO A 34 -10.49 -15.77 -10.04
C PRO A 34 -10.64 -14.34 -9.52
N VAL A 35 -11.04 -14.18 -8.25
CA VAL A 35 -11.08 -12.87 -7.58
C VAL A 35 -9.66 -12.31 -7.44
N MET A 36 -8.72 -13.11 -6.97
CA MET A 36 -7.33 -12.65 -6.80
C MET A 36 -6.65 -12.34 -8.13
N ALA A 37 -6.82 -13.18 -9.15
CA ALA A 37 -6.24 -12.95 -10.48
C ALA A 37 -6.78 -11.67 -11.16
N ARG A 38 -8.00 -11.25 -10.83
CA ARG A 38 -8.57 -9.98 -11.33
C ARG A 38 -7.88 -8.76 -10.73
N TRP A 39 -7.43 -8.84 -9.49
CA TRP A 39 -6.86 -7.72 -8.74
C TRP A 39 -5.33 -7.72 -8.70
N ALA A 40 -4.69 -8.89 -8.82
CA ALA A 40 -3.26 -9.08 -9.00
C ALA A 40 -2.96 -9.35 -10.48
N LYS A 41 -2.42 -8.36 -11.19
CA LYS A 41 -2.18 -8.42 -12.63
C LYS A 41 -0.69 -8.41 -12.94
N THR A 42 -0.25 -9.40 -13.69
CA THR A 42 1.16 -9.58 -14.06
C THR A 42 1.40 -9.15 -15.51
N GLN A 43 2.49 -8.44 -15.74
CA GLN A 43 3.04 -8.18 -17.06
C GLN A 43 4.44 -8.75 -17.15
N GLU A 44 4.69 -9.51 -18.21
CA GLU A 44 5.97 -10.13 -18.49
C GLU A 44 6.61 -9.50 -19.72
N PHE A 45 7.90 -9.22 -19.60
CA PHE A 45 8.71 -8.66 -20.67
C PHE A 45 9.99 -9.48 -20.78
N SER A 46 10.34 -9.84 -22.00
CA SER A 46 11.62 -10.49 -22.29
C SER A 46 12.44 -9.67 -23.28
N ASP A 47 13.75 -9.88 -23.25
CA ASP A 47 14.66 -9.41 -24.27
C ASP A 47 15.18 -10.58 -25.14
N LYS A 48 15.93 -10.21 -26.19
CA LYS A 48 16.56 -11.16 -27.11
C LYS A 48 17.77 -11.91 -26.52
N TYR A 49 18.23 -11.54 -25.33
CA TYR A 49 19.39 -12.10 -24.65
C TYR A 49 19.00 -13.04 -23.49
N GLY A 50 17.70 -13.28 -23.31
CA GLY A 50 17.16 -14.18 -22.28
C GLY A 50 16.86 -13.50 -20.94
N GLY A 51 17.03 -12.19 -20.83
CA GLY A 51 16.59 -11.42 -19.67
C GLY A 51 15.07 -11.36 -19.60
N VAL A 52 14.50 -11.59 -18.42
CA VAL A 52 13.05 -11.54 -18.17
C VAL A 52 12.78 -10.56 -17.04
N LEU A 53 11.77 -9.71 -17.24
CA LEU A 53 11.23 -8.81 -16.25
C LEU A 53 9.74 -9.08 -16.10
N GLU A 54 9.35 -9.56 -14.93
CA GLU A 54 7.97 -9.78 -14.53
C GLU A 54 7.59 -8.71 -13.50
N ILE A 55 6.52 -7.97 -13.75
CA ILE A 55 5.97 -6.98 -12.84
C ILE A 55 4.52 -7.34 -12.56
N THR A 56 4.24 -7.67 -11.31
CA THR A 56 2.90 -7.89 -10.79
C THR A 56 2.49 -6.69 -9.97
N ALA A 57 1.37 -6.06 -10.34
CA ALA A 57 0.73 -5.03 -9.54
C ALA A 57 -0.56 -5.60 -8.96
N THR A 58 -0.73 -5.46 -7.65
CA THR A 58 -1.90 -5.93 -6.91
C THR A 58 -2.61 -4.75 -6.26
N TYR A 59 -3.84 -4.50 -6.69
CA TYR A 59 -4.72 -3.52 -6.07
C TYR A 59 -5.48 -4.20 -4.92
N TYR A 60 -5.38 -3.68 -3.70
CA TYR A 60 -6.11 -4.23 -2.55
C TYR A 60 -7.54 -3.67 -2.50
N SER A 61 -8.41 -4.27 -3.29
CA SER A 61 -9.84 -4.07 -3.15
C SER A 61 -10.37 -4.83 -1.95
N GLU A 62 -11.61 -4.52 -1.57
CA GLU A 62 -12.41 -5.31 -0.65
C GLU A 62 -12.42 -6.80 -1.01
N GLU A 63 -12.91 -7.12 -2.21
CA GLU A 63 -13.04 -8.50 -2.65
C GLU A 63 -11.68 -9.24 -2.67
N TYR A 64 -10.59 -8.52 -2.97
CA TYR A 64 -9.25 -9.10 -2.92
C TYR A 64 -8.83 -9.45 -1.50
N ILE A 65 -9.05 -8.54 -0.54
CA ILE A 65 -8.69 -8.76 0.87
C ILE A 65 -9.49 -9.94 1.43
N GLU A 66 -10.79 -10.03 1.17
CA GLU A 66 -11.60 -11.17 1.62
C GLU A 66 -11.09 -12.49 1.03
N ALA A 67 -10.80 -12.51 -0.28
CA ALA A 67 -10.28 -13.69 -0.94
C ALA A 67 -8.89 -14.09 -0.39
N LEU A 68 -8.02 -13.12 -0.11
CA LEU A 68 -6.70 -13.33 0.47
C LEU A 68 -6.81 -13.90 1.89
N VAL A 69 -7.64 -13.29 2.74
CA VAL A 69 -7.87 -13.75 4.12
C VAL A 69 -8.45 -15.16 4.13
N ALA A 70 -9.43 -15.45 3.27
CA ALA A 70 -10.03 -16.77 3.17
C ALA A 70 -9.01 -17.83 2.72
N GLU A 71 -8.16 -17.51 1.74
CA GLU A 71 -7.11 -18.42 1.28
C GLU A 71 -6.04 -18.66 2.36
N GLU A 72 -5.59 -17.62 3.06
CA GLU A 72 -4.65 -17.76 4.18
C GLU A 72 -5.27 -18.55 5.35
N ALA A 73 -6.55 -18.33 5.65
CA ALA A 73 -7.25 -19.06 6.68
C ALA A 73 -7.36 -20.55 6.35
N GLU A 74 -7.66 -20.90 5.09
CA GLU A 74 -7.73 -22.29 4.64
C GLU A 74 -6.35 -22.97 4.67
N LYS A 75 -5.31 -22.29 4.14
CA LYS A 75 -3.93 -22.82 4.13
C LYS A 75 -3.38 -23.08 5.52
N ASN A 76 -3.68 -22.19 6.47
CA ASN A 76 -3.14 -22.25 7.82
C ASN A 76 -4.10 -22.87 8.85
N LEU A 77 -5.29 -23.32 8.40
CA LEU A 77 -6.35 -23.88 9.26
C LEU A 77 -6.76 -22.95 10.41
N TRP A 78 -6.85 -21.65 10.11
CA TRP A 78 -7.15 -20.63 11.11
C TRP A 78 -8.55 -20.76 11.68
N THR A 79 -8.64 -20.51 12.98
CA THR A 79 -9.91 -20.26 13.66
C THR A 79 -10.46 -18.89 13.26
N LYS A 80 -11.76 -18.66 13.50
CA LYS A 80 -12.38 -17.35 13.28
C LYS A 80 -11.63 -16.20 13.98
N SER A 81 -11.15 -16.43 15.21
CA SER A 81 -10.40 -15.42 15.97
C SER A 81 -9.06 -15.06 15.33
N GLU A 82 -8.36 -16.02 14.73
CA GLU A 82 -7.08 -15.79 14.06
C GLU A 82 -7.30 -15.06 12.74
N MET A 83 -8.32 -15.46 11.99
CA MET A 83 -8.76 -14.78 10.78
C MET A 83 -9.12 -13.31 11.06
N ASP A 84 -9.94 -13.04 12.08
CA ASP A 84 -10.34 -11.69 12.49
C ASP A 84 -9.12 -10.84 12.89
N SER A 85 -8.16 -11.45 13.61
CA SER A 85 -6.93 -10.77 14.02
C SER A 85 -6.03 -10.42 12.83
N TYR A 86 -5.89 -11.35 11.88
CA TYR A 86 -5.13 -11.14 10.66
C TYR A 86 -5.77 -10.05 9.79
N THR A 87 -7.07 -10.12 9.57
CA THR A 87 -7.83 -9.09 8.83
C THR A 87 -7.63 -7.71 9.44
N TYR A 88 -7.73 -7.59 10.76
CA TYR A 88 -7.49 -6.32 11.46
C TYR A 88 -6.08 -5.79 11.22
N GLN A 89 -5.05 -6.64 11.35
CA GLN A 89 -3.66 -6.24 11.13
C GLN A 89 -3.38 -5.86 9.68
N LEU A 90 -3.95 -6.60 8.73
CA LEU A 90 -3.82 -6.35 7.30
C LEU A 90 -4.46 -5.01 6.91
N ILE A 91 -5.72 -4.78 7.28
CA ILE A 91 -6.41 -3.52 6.95
C ILE A 91 -5.69 -2.32 7.58
N LYS A 92 -5.20 -2.48 8.82
CA LYS A 92 -4.43 -1.44 9.51
C LYS A 92 -3.10 -1.12 8.81
N SER A 93 -2.39 -2.12 8.31
CA SER A 93 -1.12 -1.90 7.59
C SER A 93 -1.34 -1.31 6.20
N LEU A 94 -2.46 -1.62 5.56
CA LEU A 94 -2.85 -1.10 4.26
C LEU A 94 -3.38 0.34 4.32
N GLN A 95 -3.79 0.81 5.51
CA GLN A 95 -4.28 2.19 5.73
C GLN A 95 -5.37 2.60 4.71
N LEU A 96 -6.30 1.68 4.44
CA LEU A 96 -7.36 1.84 3.42
C LEU A 96 -8.26 3.04 3.65
N ASP A 97 -8.29 3.56 4.87
CA ASP A 97 -9.04 4.76 5.23
C ASP A 97 -8.46 6.03 4.63
N GLU A 98 -7.15 6.07 4.36
CA GLU A 98 -6.43 7.24 3.86
C GLU A 98 -5.85 7.04 2.46
N TYR A 99 -5.47 5.82 2.13
CA TYR A 99 -4.73 5.50 0.93
C TYR A 99 -5.41 4.44 0.06
N ILE A 100 -5.00 4.43 -1.20
CA ILE A 100 -5.26 3.38 -2.15
C ILE A 100 -3.93 2.60 -2.29
N PRO A 101 -3.76 1.49 -1.56
CA PRO A 101 -2.51 0.74 -1.59
C PRO A 101 -2.45 -0.18 -2.80
N VAL A 102 -1.28 -0.18 -3.44
CA VAL A 102 -0.92 -1.13 -4.49
C VAL A 102 0.36 -1.84 -4.08
N HIS A 103 0.33 -3.17 -4.07
CA HIS A 103 1.54 -3.96 -3.91
C HIS A 103 2.19 -4.21 -5.26
N PHE A 104 3.48 -3.94 -5.35
CA PHE A 104 4.30 -4.35 -6.48
C PHE A 104 5.13 -5.56 -6.10
N TYR A 105 5.16 -6.55 -6.99
CA TYR A 105 6.13 -7.62 -6.99
C TYR A 105 6.86 -7.59 -8.33
N ILE A 106 8.18 -7.36 -8.27
CA ILE A 106 9.06 -7.24 -9.43
C ILE A 106 10.04 -8.40 -9.36
N LYS A 107 10.17 -9.16 -10.45
CA LYS A 107 11.19 -10.18 -10.61
C LYS A 107 11.98 -9.88 -11.88
N ASN A 108 13.26 -9.58 -11.71
CA ASN A 108 14.17 -9.22 -12.77
C ASN A 108 15.30 -10.25 -12.88
N THR A 109 15.37 -10.98 -13.99
CA THR A 109 16.50 -11.87 -14.29
C THR A 109 17.44 -11.29 -15.35
N GLY A 110 17.17 -10.07 -15.81
CA GLY A 110 17.97 -9.36 -16.80
C GLY A 110 18.90 -8.31 -16.19
N PRO A 111 19.29 -7.28 -16.99
CA PRO A 111 20.10 -6.17 -16.49
C PRO A 111 19.44 -5.44 -15.31
N SER A 112 20.27 -4.92 -14.40
CA SER A 112 19.81 -4.20 -13.21
C SER A 112 18.79 -3.10 -13.55
N MET A 113 17.70 -3.05 -12.80
CA MET A 113 16.72 -1.97 -12.89
C MET A 113 17.10 -0.82 -11.97
N HIS A 114 16.88 0.41 -12.44
CA HIS A 114 17.11 1.63 -11.69
C HIS A 114 15.83 2.45 -11.64
N MET A 115 15.19 2.47 -10.48
CA MET A 115 13.88 3.12 -10.32
C MET A 115 13.94 4.39 -9.48
N ALA A 116 15.11 4.86 -9.06
CA ALA A 116 15.22 6.07 -8.24
C ALA A 116 15.08 7.36 -9.08
N PRO A 117 14.32 8.37 -8.61
CA PRO A 117 13.37 8.31 -7.50
C PRO A 117 12.09 7.55 -7.90
N PHE A 118 11.65 6.60 -7.07
CA PHE A 118 10.55 5.70 -7.41
C PHE A 118 9.20 6.41 -7.52
N GLY A 119 8.98 7.45 -6.72
CA GLY A 119 7.76 8.26 -6.76
C GLY A 119 7.44 8.84 -8.14
N ASP A 120 8.46 9.06 -8.98
CA ASP A 120 8.30 9.59 -10.34
C ASP A 120 8.07 8.49 -11.39
N GLN A 121 8.25 7.22 -11.01
CA GLN A 121 8.15 6.08 -11.93
C GLN A 121 6.74 5.49 -11.98
N VAL A 122 5.86 5.87 -11.05
CA VAL A 122 4.52 5.32 -10.94
C VAL A 122 3.48 6.42 -10.80
N VAL A 123 2.37 6.28 -11.52
CA VAL A 123 1.25 7.22 -11.48
C VAL A 123 -0.06 6.47 -11.48
N LEU A 124 -0.96 6.85 -10.58
CA LEU A 124 -2.32 6.37 -10.56
C LEU A 124 -3.22 7.36 -11.30
N TRP A 125 -4.02 6.85 -12.22
CA TRP A 125 -5.05 7.59 -12.91
C TRP A 125 -6.42 7.21 -12.38
N VAL A 126 -7.15 8.20 -11.91
CA VAL A 126 -8.51 8.04 -11.41
C VAL A 126 -9.37 9.13 -12.03
N ALA A 127 -10.47 8.73 -12.69
CA ALA A 127 -11.39 9.66 -13.36
C ALA A 127 -10.71 10.69 -14.28
N GLY A 128 -9.63 10.30 -14.98
CA GLY A 128 -8.89 11.17 -15.91
C GLY A 128 -7.87 12.11 -15.26
N LYS A 129 -7.72 12.09 -13.93
CA LYS A 129 -6.69 12.83 -13.20
C LYS A 129 -5.54 11.92 -12.79
N LYS A 130 -4.33 12.47 -12.75
CA LYS A 130 -3.10 11.79 -12.32
C LYS A 130 -2.82 12.07 -10.84
N TYR A 131 -2.37 11.04 -10.14
CA TYR A 131 -1.96 11.09 -8.74
C TYR A 131 -0.62 10.40 -8.57
N SER A 132 0.34 11.11 -7.97
CA SER A 132 1.61 10.53 -7.53
C SER A 132 1.42 9.77 -6.22
N PRO A 133 2.30 8.82 -5.88
CA PRO A 133 2.28 8.18 -4.57
C PRO A 133 2.47 9.21 -3.45
N ALA A 134 1.70 9.06 -2.38
CA ALA A 134 1.89 9.79 -1.14
C ALA A 134 3.03 9.18 -0.31
N ASP A 135 3.15 7.84 -0.32
CA ASP A 135 4.26 7.12 0.31
C ASP A 135 4.53 5.80 -0.44
N TYR A 136 5.70 5.22 -0.23
CA TYR A 136 6.08 3.93 -0.82
C TYR A 136 7.26 3.30 -0.07
N ASP A 137 7.46 2.00 -0.28
CA ASP A 137 8.63 1.31 0.25
C ASP A 137 9.93 1.88 -0.34
N ARG A 138 10.70 2.58 0.49
CA ARG A 138 11.97 3.22 0.12
C ARG A 138 12.97 2.27 -0.52
N ARG A 139 12.83 0.95 -0.29
CA ARG A 139 13.66 -0.05 -0.96
C ARG A 139 13.60 0.13 -2.47
N PHE A 140 12.47 0.51 -3.07
CA PHE A 140 12.36 0.72 -4.51
C PHE A 140 13.36 1.73 -5.10
N ASN A 141 13.96 2.61 -4.30
CA ASN A 141 15.02 3.52 -4.76
C ASN A 141 16.39 2.85 -4.94
N PHE A 142 16.57 1.60 -4.51
CA PHE A 142 17.81 0.86 -4.74
C PHE A 142 17.70 0.03 -6.01
N LYS A 143 18.85 -0.26 -6.63
CA LYS A 143 18.93 -1.15 -7.79
C LYS A 143 18.25 -2.49 -7.51
N VAL A 144 17.61 -3.07 -8.52
CA VAL A 144 16.93 -4.37 -8.45
C VAL A 144 17.58 -5.33 -9.44
N ASP A 145 18.26 -6.34 -8.89
CA ASP A 145 19.03 -7.35 -9.64
C ASP A 145 18.34 -8.73 -9.63
N ASP A 146 17.30 -8.90 -8.81
CA ASP A 146 16.49 -10.12 -8.73
C ASP A 146 15.05 -9.72 -8.37
N THR A 147 14.62 -10.02 -7.15
CA THR A 147 13.25 -9.79 -6.73
C THR A 147 13.15 -8.56 -5.82
N ARG A 148 12.11 -7.75 -6.05
CA ARG A 148 11.74 -6.66 -5.16
C ARG A 148 10.23 -6.59 -5.02
N GLU A 149 9.77 -6.49 -3.79
CA GLU A 149 8.37 -6.27 -3.49
C GLU A 149 8.18 -5.18 -2.45
N GLY A 150 6.99 -4.58 -2.42
CA GLY A 150 6.65 -3.51 -1.50
C GLY A 150 5.33 -2.83 -1.82
N LEU A 151 4.85 -2.06 -0.85
CA LEU A 151 3.62 -1.28 -0.98
C LEU A 151 3.91 0.13 -1.50
N VAL A 152 2.94 0.63 -2.25
CA VAL A 152 2.89 1.99 -2.77
C VAL A 152 1.52 2.54 -2.41
N PHE A 153 1.49 3.67 -1.71
CA PHE A 153 0.28 4.29 -1.19
C PHE A 153 -0.06 5.52 -2.02
N PHE A 154 -1.18 5.47 -2.74
CA PHE A 154 -1.72 6.63 -3.44
C PHE A 154 -2.77 7.33 -2.57
N PRO A 155 -2.94 8.66 -2.68
CA PRO A 155 -3.96 9.36 -1.91
C PRO A 155 -5.35 8.80 -2.23
N ARG A 156 -6.19 8.62 -1.20
CA ARG A 156 -7.61 8.26 -1.39
C ARG A 156 -8.50 9.49 -1.55
N TYR A 157 -8.14 10.61 -0.95
CA TYR A 157 -8.92 11.85 -1.03
C TYR A 157 -8.15 12.93 -1.78
N ASP A 158 -8.89 13.77 -2.51
CA ASP A 158 -8.34 14.97 -3.10
C ASP A 158 -7.96 15.97 -1.99
N GLU A 159 -6.69 16.38 -1.94
CA GLU A 159 -6.17 17.27 -0.89
C GLU A 159 -6.91 18.61 -0.79
N LYS A 160 -7.44 19.11 -1.90
CA LYS A 160 -8.09 20.43 -1.96
C LYS A 160 -9.55 20.37 -1.58
N THR A 161 -10.24 19.31 -1.99
CA THR A 161 -11.69 19.20 -1.84
C THR A 161 -12.13 18.21 -0.76
N GLY A 162 -11.22 17.35 -0.30
CA GLY A 162 -11.49 16.29 0.67
C GLY A 162 -12.41 15.17 0.14
N LYS A 163 -12.73 15.16 -1.16
CA LYS A 163 -13.60 14.17 -1.78
C LYS A 163 -12.84 12.86 -2.03
N ASP A 164 -13.51 11.73 -1.82
CA ASP A 164 -12.95 10.41 -2.14
C ASP A 164 -12.74 10.33 -3.66
N LEU A 165 -11.51 10.00 -4.07
CA LEU A 165 -11.12 9.91 -5.47
C LEU A 165 -11.79 8.75 -6.19
N LEU A 166 -12.14 7.69 -5.46
CA LEU A 166 -12.80 6.51 -6.01
C LEU A 166 -14.32 6.68 -6.11
N GLU A 167 -14.90 7.72 -5.50
CA GLU A 167 -16.34 7.97 -5.54
C GLU A 167 -16.81 8.21 -6.99
N GLY A 168 -17.63 7.29 -7.50
CA GLY A 168 -18.12 7.33 -8.89
C GLY A 168 -17.08 6.94 -9.95
N ALA A 169 -15.86 6.56 -9.55
CA ALA A 169 -14.85 6.04 -10.47
C ALA A 169 -15.25 4.64 -10.94
N LYS A 170 -15.28 4.43 -12.26
CA LYS A 170 -15.55 3.09 -12.82
C LYS A 170 -14.32 2.20 -12.81
N SER A 171 -13.18 2.80 -13.10
CA SER A 171 -11.90 2.13 -13.21
C SER A 171 -10.75 3.02 -12.77
N VAL A 172 -9.67 2.37 -12.38
CA VAL A 172 -8.39 2.97 -12.00
C VAL A 172 -7.33 2.41 -12.92
N ARG A 173 -6.42 3.28 -13.40
CA ARG A 173 -5.30 2.86 -14.24
C ARG A 173 -3.99 3.22 -13.56
N LEU A 174 -3.15 2.23 -13.31
CA LEU A 174 -1.78 2.42 -12.84
C LEU A 174 -0.83 2.37 -14.03
N VAL A 175 0.04 3.38 -14.11
CA VAL A 175 1.07 3.47 -15.15
C VAL A 175 2.43 3.40 -14.48
N PHE A 176 3.32 2.60 -15.05
CA PHE A 176 4.69 2.43 -14.59
C PHE A 176 5.66 2.79 -15.72
N ASN A 177 6.70 3.54 -15.38
CA ASN A 177 7.66 4.02 -16.35
C ASN A 177 8.53 2.87 -16.87
N GLY A 178 8.41 2.52 -18.15
CA GLY A 178 9.25 1.51 -18.78
C GLY A 178 10.73 1.89 -18.89
N GLY A 179 11.09 3.16 -18.72
CA GLY A 179 12.47 3.66 -18.78
C GLY A 179 13.38 3.20 -17.64
N VAL A 180 12.85 2.55 -16.59
CA VAL A 180 13.64 2.06 -15.45
C VAL A 180 14.43 0.79 -15.74
N SER A 181 14.18 0.14 -16.89
CA SER A 181 14.89 -1.06 -17.34
C SER A 181 15.13 -1.00 -18.84
N SER A 182 16.26 -1.56 -19.27
CA SER A 182 16.55 -1.76 -20.71
C SER A 182 15.57 -2.73 -21.39
N ILE A 183 14.95 -3.64 -20.63
CA ILE A 183 13.96 -4.61 -21.15
C ILE A 183 12.63 -3.92 -21.49
N THR A 184 12.31 -2.83 -20.79
CA THR A 184 11.02 -2.14 -20.90
C THR A 184 11.12 -0.75 -21.51
N ILE A 185 12.31 -0.31 -21.91
CA ILE A 185 12.50 1.00 -22.52
C ILE A 185 11.61 1.14 -23.76
N GLY A 186 10.83 2.22 -23.81
CA GLY A 186 9.85 2.47 -24.88
C GLY A 186 8.58 1.61 -24.83
N LYS A 187 8.41 0.74 -23.83
CA LYS A 187 7.15 -0.01 -23.62
C LYS A 187 6.20 0.77 -22.72
N ASN A 188 4.90 0.66 -23.00
CA ASN A 188 3.86 1.15 -22.11
C ASN A 188 3.52 0.05 -21.11
N ILE A 189 3.70 0.32 -19.81
CA ILE A 189 3.38 -0.61 -18.74
C ILE A 189 2.20 -0.03 -17.97
N GLU A 190 1.02 -0.60 -18.19
CA GLU A 190 -0.21 -0.14 -17.55
C GLU A 190 -1.08 -1.28 -17.05
N TRP A 191 -1.68 -1.10 -15.88
CA TRP A 191 -2.70 -2.00 -15.33
C TRP A 191 -3.98 -1.21 -15.13
N VAL A 192 -5.11 -1.83 -15.45
CA VAL A 192 -6.44 -1.21 -15.28
C VAL A 192 -7.29 -2.12 -14.42
N TRP A 193 -7.90 -1.61 -13.37
CA TRP A 193 -8.87 -2.33 -12.54
C TRP A 193 -10.22 -1.65 -12.58
N ASP A 194 -11.28 -2.45 -12.56
CA ASP A 194 -12.65 -1.96 -12.46
C ASP A 194 -13.03 -1.83 -10.98
N VAL A 195 -13.13 -0.59 -10.49
CA VAL A 195 -13.35 -0.28 -9.06
C VAL A 195 -14.79 0.14 -8.75
N HIS A 196 -15.70 0.12 -9.74
CA HIS A 196 -17.09 0.57 -9.58
C HIS A 196 -17.90 -0.11 -8.46
N ARG A 197 -17.44 -1.27 -7.95
CA ARG A 197 -18.04 -2.02 -6.83
C ARG A 197 -17.11 -2.12 -5.61
N ASP A 198 -15.93 -1.54 -5.68
CA ASP A 198 -14.97 -1.59 -4.59
C ASP A 198 -15.45 -0.65 -3.48
N ASN A 199 -15.93 -1.21 -2.38
CA ASN A 199 -16.35 -0.46 -1.22
C ASN A 199 -15.67 -1.01 0.03
N PRO A 200 -14.40 -0.65 0.31
CA PRO A 200 -13.67 -1.18 1.47
C PRO A 200 -14.33 -0.93 2.85
N LYS A 201 -15.48 -0.24 2.92
CA LYS A 201 -16.33 -0.18 4.11
C LYS A 201 -17.26 -1.39 4.28
N GLY A 202 -17.52 -2.18 3.24
CA GLY A 202 -18.33 -3.39 3.29
C GLY A 202 -17.56 -4.62 3.78
N LEU A 203 -16.22 -4.53 3.84
CA LEU A 203 -15.25 -5.60 4.14
C LEU A 203 -15.48 -6.34 5.47
N ILE A 204 -16.43 -5.89 6.27
CA ILE A 204 -16.45 -6.14 7.68
C ILE A 204 -17.88 -6.06 8.20
N GLU A 205 -18.50 -7.23 8.41
CA GLU A 205 -19.65 -7.37 9.29
C GLU A 205 -19.15 -7.87 10.66
N GLY A 206 -19.66 -7.30 11.75
CA GLY A 206 -19.37 -7.73 13.13
C GLY A 206 -18.29 -6.92 13.86
N SER A 207 -17.78 -7.46 14.97
CA SER A 207 -16.97 -6.70 15.95
C SER A 207 -15.64 -6.15 15.42
N VAL A 208 -15.07 -6.75 14.38
CA VAL A 208 -13.86 -6.22 13.69
C VAL A 208 -14.20 -4.94 12.93
N ALA A 209 -15.42 -4.84 12.39
CA ALA A 209 -15.91 -3.68 11.65
C ALA A 209 -16.00 -2.47 12.56
N ASP A 210 -16.68 -2.68 13.69
CA ASP A 210 -16.88 -1.65 14.71
C ASP A 210 -15.52 -1.14 15.22
N ARG A 211 -14.55 -2.05 15.41
CA ARG A 211 -13.20 -1.69 15.85
C ARG A 211 -12.45 -0.88 14.79
N LEU A 212 -12.48 -1.30 13.53
CA LEU A 212 -11.82 -0.60 12.42
C LEU A 212 -12.46 0.75 12.11
N GLU A 213 -13.80 0.83 12.15
CA GLU A 213 -14.51 2.10 11.98
C GLU A 213 -14.23 3.05 13.15
N THR A 214 -14.17 2.54 14.38
CA THR A 214 -13.77 3.34 15.55
C THR A 214 -12.37 3.91 15.37
N ASP A 215 -11.38 3.07 15.02
CA ASP A 215 -10.00 3.50 14.78
C ASP A 215 -9.93 4.54 13.63
N ARG A 216 -10.67 4.32 12.54
CA ARG A 216 -10.80 5.28 11.42
C ARG A 216 -11.31 6.63 11.90
N LEU A 217 -12.40 6.63 12.67
CA LEU A 217 -13.02 7.86 13.17
C LEU A 217 -12.11 8.60 14.14
N ILE A 218 -11.38 7.87 15.00
CA ILE A 218 -10.37 8.45 15.90
C ILE A 218 -9.25 9.12 15.09
N ASN A 219 -8.68 8.43 14.09
CA ASN A 219 -7.63 8.98 13.25
C ASN A 219 -8.09 10.24 12.49
N ARG A 220 -9.31 10.21 11.92
CA ARG A 220 -9.87 11.37 11.23
C ARG A 220 -10.10 12.53 12.18
N LEU A 221 -10.60 12.28 13.39
CA LEU A 221 -10.82 13.30 14.41
C LEU A 221 -9.50 13.94 14.85
N GLN A 222 -8.45 13.15 15.06
CA GLN A 222 -7.11 13.67 15.40
C GLN A 222 -6.57 14.61 14.31
N LYS A 223 -6.69 14.22 13.03
CA LYS A 223 -6.26 15.06 11.90
C LYS A 223 -7.08 16.34 11.77
N LEU A 224 -8.40 16.25 11.90
CA LEU A 224 -9.27 17.44 11.86
C LEU A 224 -8.95 18.40 13.01
N ASN A 225 -8.63 17.89 14.20
CA ASN A 225 -8.20 18.72 15.33
C ASN A 225 -6.85 19.40 15.05
N ALA A 226 -5.88 18.69 14.46
CA ALA A 226 -4.60 19.28 14.07
C ALA A 226 -4.77 20.39 13.01
N GLN A 227 -5.57 20.13 11.97
CA GLN A 227 -5.89 21.12 10.94
C GLN A 227 -6.62 22.34 11.52
N LYS A 228 -7.56 22.12 12.45
CA LYS A 228 -8.25 23.20 13.15
C LYS A 228 -7.27 24.08 13.93
N ALA A 229 -6.36 23.47 14.68
CA ALA A 229 -5.36 24.20 15.46
C ALA A 229 -4.44 25.05 14.56
N GLU A 230 -3.98 24.50 13.43
CA GLU A 230 -3.16 25.22 12.46
C GLU A 230 -3.91 26.40 11.83
N LEU A 231 -5.18 26.20 11.46
CA LEU A 231 -6.02 27.27 10.91
C LEU A 231 -6.31 28.37 11.94
N GLU A 232 -6.54 28.01 13.21
CA GLU A 232 -6.69 28.97 14.31
C GLU A 232 -5.40 29.80 14.51
N GLU A 233 -4.23 29.18 14.41
CA GLU A 233 -2.94 29.90 14.46
C GLU A 233 -2.79 30.89 13.29
N GLN A 234 -3.16 30.48 12.07
CA GLN A 234 -3.14 31.36 10.90
C GLN A 234 -4.15 32.51 11.04
N MET A 235 -5.34 32.24 11.55
CA MET A 235 -6.35 33.27 11.84
C MET A 235 -5.82 34.29 12.86
N GLN A 236 -5.16 33.83 13.92
CA GLN A 236 -4.58 34.72 14.92
C GLN A 236 -3.47 35.61 14.32
N LYS A 237 -2.57 35.02 13.52
CA LYS A 237 -1.52 35.78 12.82
C LYS A 237 -2.09 36.88 11.92
N ASN A 238 -3.14 36.57 11.16
CA ASN A 238 -3.81 37.55 10.32
C ASN A 238 -4.52 38.63 11.13
N ALA A 239 -5.17 38.27 12.24
CA ALA A 239 -5.81 39.23 13.14
C ALA A 239 -4.79 40.19 13.76
N ASP A 240 -3.62 39.69 14.19
CA ASP A 240 -2.54 40.50 14.73
C ASP A 240 -1.96 41.46 13.66
N GLU A 241 -1.89 41.04 12.40
CA GLU A 241 -1.45 41.89 11.30
C GLU A 241 -2.48 42.98 10.96
N ILE A 242 -3.77 42.63 10.91
CA ILE A 242 -4.87 43.59 10.73
C ILE A 242 -4.80 44.66 11.82
N ALA A 243 -4.68 44.27 13.09
CA ALA A 243 -4.61 45.20 14.21
C ALA A 243 -3.40 46.17 14.09
N LYS A 244 -2.24 45.67 13.64
CA LYS A 244 -1.06 46.53 13.38
C LYS A 244 -1.30 47.52 12.25
N ILE A 245 -1.95 47.09 11.17
CA ILE A 245 -2.28 47.95 10.03
C ILE A 245 -3.32 49.00 10.43
N GLU A 246 -4.36 48.62 11.15
CA GLU A 246 -5.39 49.53 11.66
C GLU A 246 -4.79 50.59 12.58
N ALA A 247 -3.95 50.20 13.54
CA ALA A 247 -3.23 51.15 14.39
C ALA A 247 -2.38 52.12 13.57
N ARG A 248 -1.72 51.62 12.50
CA ARG A 248 -0.92 52.48 11.61
C ARG A 248 -1.78 53.41 10.77
N LEU A 249 -2.97 52.99 10.34
CA LEU A 249 -3.93 53.83 9.63
C LEU A 249 -4.47 54.93 10.55
N GLU A 250 -4.82 54.61 11.79
CA GLU A 250 -5.24 55.60 12.80
C GLU A 250 -4.16 56.64 13.07
N GLU A 251 -2.89 56.23 13.22
CA GLU A 251 -1.76 57.17 13.36
C GLU A 251 -1.61 58.13 12.16
N LEU A 252 -1.92 57.66 10.95
CA LEU A 252 -1.81 58.45 9.72
C LEU A 252 -3.03 59.34 9.48
N GLN A 253 -4.22 58.93 9.93
CA GLN A 253 -5.48 59.68 9.79
C GLN A 253 -5.74 60.66 10.94
N GLY A 254 -5.12 60.46 12.10
CA GLY A 254 -5.18 61.36 13.26
C GLY A 254 -4.25 62.59 13.17
N LYS A 255 -3.66 62.85 12.01
CA LYS A 255 -2.91 64.07 11.66
C LYS A 255 -3.67 64.87 10.61
#